data_AF-A0A1T5AS26-F1
#
_entry.id   AF-A0A1T5AS26-F1
#
_cell.length_a   1.000
_cell.length_b   1.000
_cell.length_c   1.000
_cell.angle_alpha   90.00
_cell.angle_beta   90.00
_cell.angle_gamma   90.00
#
_symmetry.space_group_name_H-M   'P 1'
#
loop_
_entity.id
_entity.type
_entity.pdbx_description
1 polymer ?
#
loop_
_entity_poly.entity_id
_entity_poly.type
_entity_poly.pdbx_seq_one_letter_code
_entity_poly.pdbx_strand_id
1 'polypeptide(L)'
;MTPLAACEPHRTTRPLAGSLFSGTRNAKESLVFQWIFDTVDSGLFRNLLVASGVGVAVASVLTARSIARKKQSADLLFASRNDVILQNGARKLEYFVDANDRNVACLASPENIESEEAVCIRYFLNHFEAVSIGIQAGIYDEEMLKKTWYSAVVTSWERAKPLVNKLRERFSPTVLQEYEWLHGRWKKSPLSERG
;
A
#
# COMPACT_ATOMS: atom_id res chain seq x y z
N MET A 1 -90.51 18.66 -33.04
CA MET A 1 -91.28 19.92 -33.03
C MET A 1 -90.32 21.03 -32.63
N THR A 2 -89.88 21.82 -33.60
CA THR A 2 -89.03 23.02 -33.45
C THR A 2 -89.92 24.25 -33.17
N PRO A 3 -89.37 25.38 -32.68
CA PRO A 3 -88.96 26.47 -33.59
C PRO A 3 -87.59 27.10 -33.18
N LEU A 4 -86.66 27.41 -34.10
CA LEU A 4 -86.55 28.55 -35.04
C LEU A 4 -86.46 29.94 -34.36
N ALA A 5 -85.23 30.49 -34.29
CA ALA A 5 -84.74 31.70 -35.00
C ALA A 5 -84.91 32.99 -34.13
N ALA A 6 -84.05 34.01 -34.09
CA ALA A 6 -82.97 34.56 -34.91
C ALA A 6 -81.98 35.28 -33.95
N CYS A 7 -80.76 35.73 -34.27
CA CYS A 7 -80.40 36.71 -35.28
C CYS A 7 -78.86 36.91 -35.25
N GLU A 8 -78.17 36.70 -36.37
CA GLU A 8 -76.88 37.33 -36.69
C GLU A 8 -77.17 38.53 -37.62
N PRO A 9 -76.35 39.60 -37.65
CA PRO A 9 -75.32 39.63 -38.71
C PRO A 9 -74.03 40.44 -38.45
N HIS A 10 -72.95 39.89 -39.02
CA HIS A 10 -71.92 40.49 -39.90
C HIS A 10 -70.69 41.30 -39.42
N ARG A 11 -69.53 40.70 -39.78
CA ARG A 11 -68.27 41.21 -40.41
C ARG A 11 -67.28 41.98 -39.51
N THR A 12 -65.96 41.75 -39.57
CA THR A 12 -65.12 41.54 -40.76
C THR A 12 -63.73 40.93 -40.41
N THR A 13 -63.29 39.92 -41.20
CA THR A 13 -61.91 39.63 -41.70
C THR A 13 -60.67 39.63 -40.78
N ARG A 14 -59.98 38.48 -40.67
CA ARG A 14 -58.73 38.10 -41.41
C ARG A 14 -58.11 36.81 -40.82
N PRO A 15 -57.59 35.87 -41.63
CA PRO A 15 -56.78 34.74 -41.16
C PRO A 15 -55.29 35.12 -41.21
N LEU A 16 -54.51 34.85 -40.16
CA LEU A 16 -53.05 34.95 -40.23
C LEU A 16 -52.33 33.88 -39.40
N ALA A 17 -51.46 33.18 -40.11
CA ALA A 17 -50.27 32.46 -39.70
C ALA A 17 -50.47 31.25 -38.77
N GLY A 18 -50.09 30.03 -39.16
CA GLY A 18 -48.89 29.71 -39.92
C GLY A 18 -47.87 29.12 -38.95
N SER A 19 -47.78 27.78 -38.98
CA SER A 19 -46.62 26.97 -38.64
C SER A 19 -45.39 27.71 -38.10
N LEU A 20 -45.14 27.67 -36.80
CA LEU A 20 -43.91 28.21 -36.22
C LEU A 20 -43.42 27.34 -35.05
N PHE A 21 -43.23 26.04 -35.29
CA PHE A 21 -42.26 25.22 -34.56
C PHE A 21 -41.70 24.12 -35.47
N SER A 22 -41.19 24.53 -36.63
CA SER A 22 -40.18 23.77 -37.36
C SER A 22 -38.85 24.47 -37.09
N GLY A 23 -38.26 24.18 -35.94
CA GLY A 23 -36.88 24.56 -35.68
C GLY A 23 -36.00 23.85 -36.69
N THR A 24 -35.54 24.58 -37.72
CA THR A 24 -34.48 24.14 -38.61
C THR A 24 -33.23 23.95 -37.75
N ARG A 25 -33.03 22.75 -37.19
CA ARG A 25 -31.71 22.33 -36.71
C ARG A 25 -30.76 22.61 -37.86
N ASN A 26 -29.74 23.44 -37.61
CA ASN A 26 -28.75 23.76 -38.62
C ASN A 26 -28.20 22.44 -39.15
N ALA A 27 -28.23 22.23 -40.47
CA ALA A 27 -27.73 20.99 -41.08
C ALA A 27 -26.26 20.72 -40.70
N LYS A 28 -25.50 21.78 -40.40
CA LYS A 28 -24.15 21.69 -39.83
C LYS A 28 -24.12 21.07 -38.43
N GLU A 29 -25.07 21.39 -37.56
CA GLU A 29 -25.16 20.78 -36.23
C GLU A 29 -25.49 19.30 -36.35
N SER A 30 -26.46 18.91 -37.19
CA SER A 30 -26.78 17.49 -37.41
C SER A 30 -25.62 16.70 -38.01
N LEU A 31 -24.83 17.30 -38.90
CA LEU A 31 -23.63 16.68 -39.48
C LEU A 31 -22.51 16.49 -38.46
N VAL A 32 -22.30 17.48 -37.58
CA VAL A 32 -21.33 17.36 -36.48
C VAL A 32 -21.76 16.27 -35.50
N PHE A 33 -23.05 16.23 -35.13
CA PHE A 33 -23.57 15.15 -34.27
C PHE A 33 -23.43 13.77 -34.91
N GLN A 34 -23.76 13.62 -36.20
CA GLN A 34 -23.58 12.35 -36.91
C GLN A 34 -22.11 11.93 -36.97
N TRP A 35 -21.20 12.85 -37.29
CA TRP A 35 -19.76 12.57 -37.29
C TRP A 35 -19.24 12.12 -35.91
N ILE A 36 -19.70 12.74 -34.83
CA ILE A 36 -19.37 12.32 -33.45
C ILE A 36 -19.88 10.91 -33.19
N PHE A 37 -21.15 10.62 -33.52
CA PHE A 37 -21.73 9.29 -33.31
C PHE A 37 -21.01 8.21 -34.11
N ASP A 38 -20.69 8.46 -35.39
CA ASP A 38 -19.94 7.52 -36.24
C ASP A 38 -18.53 7.27 -35.71
N THR A 39 -17.89 8.31 -35.15
CA THR A 39 -16.56 8.19 -34.52
C THR A 39 -16.63 7.33 -33.25
N VAL A 40 -17.68 7.50 -32.44
CA VAL A 40 -17.91 6.73 -31.21
C VAL A 40 -18.30 5.28 -31.51
N ASP A 41 -19.06 5.04 -32.58
CA ASP A 41 -19.51 3.70 -32.99
C ASP A 41 -18.42 2.92 -33.74
N SER A 42 -17.31 3.59 -34.09
CA SER A 42 -16.16 2.92 -34.70
C SER A 42 -15.59 1.84 -33.76
N GLY A 43 -15.40 0.64 -34.31
CA GLY A 43 -14.86 -0.50 -33.54
C GLY A 43 -13.49 -0.22 -32.91
N LEU A 44 -12.70 0.66 -33.53
CA LEU A 44 -11.43 1.15 -33.00
C LEU A 44 -11.62 1.97 -31.72
N PHE A 45 -12.54 2.95 -31.73
CA PHE A 45 -12.82 3.79 -30.56
C PHE A 45 -13.33 2.96 -29.39
N ARG A 46 -14.25 2.01 -29.64
CA ARG A 46 -14.76 1.10 -28.60
C ARG A 46 -13.65 0.29 -27.94
N ASN A 47 -12.73 -0.27 -28.74
CA ASN A 47 -11.60 -1.04 -28.23
C ASN A 47 -10.64 -0.16 -27.41
N LEU A 48 -10.38 1.07 -27.85
CA LEU A 48 -9.55 2.04 -27.10
C LEU A 48 -10.18 2.45 -25.76
N LEU A 49 -11.51 2.62 -25.72
CA LEU A 49 -12.25 2.95 -24.51
C LEU A 49 -12.21 1.81 -23.48
N VAL A 50 -12.36 0.56 -23.94
CA VAL A 50 -12.21 -0.61 -23.06
C VAL A 50 -10.76 -0.73 -22.56
N ALA A 51 -9.77 -0.55 -23.45
CA ALA A 51 -8.36 -0.62 -23.09
C ALA A 51 -7.96 0.44 -22.06
N SER A 52 -8.47 1.68 -22.18
CA SER A 52 -8.20 2.73 -21.21
C SER A 52 -8.84 2.44 -19.85
N GLY A 53 -10.07 1.92 -19.84
CA GLY A 53 -10.75 1.48 -18.61
C GLY A 53 -9.97 0.38 -17.88
N VAL A 54 -9.49 -0.63 -18.61
CA VAL A 54 -8.62 -1.68 -18.06
C VAL A 54 -7.32 -1.09 -17.50
N GLY A 55 -6.69 -0.17 -18.24
CA GLY A 55 -5.47 0.51 -17.79
C GLY A 55 -5.67 1.26 -16.46
N VAL A 56 -6.76 2.02 -16.35
CA VAL A 56 -7.12 2.72 -15.11
C VAL A 56 -7.36 1.72 -13.98
N ALA A 57 -8.12 0.66 -14.21
CA ALA A 57 -8.40 -0.35 -13.18
C ALA A 57 -7.12 -1.01 -12.64
N VAL A 58 -6.19 -1.39 -13.52
CA VAL A 58 -4.89 -1.95 -13.13
C VAL A 58 -4.09 -0.94 -12.32
N ALA A 59 -3.99 0.30 -12.78
CA ALA A 59 -3.30 1.36 -12.06
C ALA A 59 -3.90 1.61 -10.67
N SER A 60 -5.23 1.62 -10.55
CA SER A 60 -5.95 1.75 -9.28
C SER A 60 -5.64 0.62 -8.31
N VAL A 61 -5.60 -0.63 -8.78
CA VAL A 61 -5.25 -1.78 -7.92
C VAL A 61 -3.80 -1.71 -7.45
N LEU A 62 -2.86 -1.36 -8.34
CA LEU A 62 -1.44 -1.26 -7.99
C LEU A 62 -1.18 -0.13 -6.99
N THR A 63 -1.81 1.02 -7.18
CA THR A 63 -1.71 2.16 -6.26
C THR A 63 -2.34 1.85 -4.91
N ALA A 64 -3.53 1.22 -4.89
CA ALA A 64 -4.17 0.78 -3.66
C ALA A 64 -3.30 -0.21 -2.87
N ARG A 65 -2.67 -1.18 -3.55
CA ARG A 65 -1.73 -2.12 -2.92
C ARG A 65 -0.51 -1.40 -2.33
N SER A 66 0.06 -0.44 -3.05
CA SER A 66 1.20 0.36 -2.57
C SER A 66 0.84 1.18 -1.32
N ILE A 67 -0.32 1.84 -1.32
CA ILE A 67 -0.83 2.60 -0.16
C ILE A 67 -1.05 1.66 1.03
N ALA A 68 -1.65 0.48 0.81
CA ALA A 68 -1.89 -0.50 1.86
C ALA A 68 -0.58 -0.96 2.53
N ARG A 69 0.46 -1.27 1.74
CA ARG A 69 1.77 -1.67 2.28
C ARG A 69 2.42 -0.57 3.13
N LYS A 70 2.38 0.67 2.66
CA LYS A 70 2.92 1.82 3.40
C LYS A 70 2.16 2.06 4.70
N LYS A 71 0.83 1.92 4.67
CA LYS A 71 0.01 2.01 5.88
C LYS A 71 0.35 0.90 6.87
N GLN A 72 0.43 -0.36 6.43
CA GLN A 72 0.80 -1.49 7.29
C GLN A 72 2.21 -1.33 7.89
N SER A 73 3.18 -0.83 7.11
CA SER A 73 4.50 -0.46 7.64
C SER A 73 4.41 0.66 8.68
N ALA A 74 3.59 1.68 8.46
CA ALA A 74 3.40 2.76 9.43
C ALA A 74 2.80 2.23 10.74
N ASP A 75 1.74 1.42 10.65
CA ASP A 75 1.09 0.81 11.80
C ASP A 75 2.07 -0.07 12.60
N LEU A 76 2.89 -0.87 11.91
CA LEU A 76 3.98 -1.63 12.52
C LEU A 76 4.98 -0.72 13.25
N LEU A 77 5.46 0.35 12.60
CA LEU A 77 6.41 1.28 13.21
C LEU A 77 5.81 1.95 14.46
N PHE A 78 4.53 2.34 14.42
CA PHE A 78 3.85 2.92 15.57
C PHE A 78 3.65 1.92 16.70
N ALA A 79 3.23 0.68 16.39
CA ALA A 79 3.09 -0.38 17.38
C ALA A 79 4.44 -0.69 18.07
N SER A 80 5.50 -0.80 17.28
CA SER A 80 6.85 -1.12 17.77
C SER A 80 7.43 -0.02 18.67
N ARG A 81 7.07 1.24 18.42
CA ARG A 81 7.50 2.37 19.28
C ARG A 81 6.90 2.30 20.69
N ASN A 82 5.74 1.70 20.85
CA ASN A 82 5.06 1.59 22.14
C ASN A 82 5.31 0.25 22.85
N ASP A 83 6.08 -0.65 22.22
CA ASP A 83 6.40 -1.96 22.80
C ASP A 83 7.59 -1.85 23.76
N VAL A 84 7.30 -1.85 25.06
CA VAL A 84 8.31 -1.76 26.12
C VAL A 84 9.21 -2.99 26.17
N ILE A 85 8.71 -4.17 25.80
CA ILE A 85 9.49 -5.42 25.79
C ILE A 85 10.51 -5.35 24.66
N LEU A 86 10.10 -4.86 23.50
CA LEU A 86 10.98 -4.64 22.35
C LEU A 86 12.13 -3.67 22.69
N GLN A 87 11.80 -2.53 23.31
CA GLN A 87 12.80 -1.55 23.75
C GLN A 87 13.75 -2.12 24.81
N ASN A 88 13.23 -2.90 25.76
CA ASN A 88 14.03 -3.55 26.79
C ASN A 88 14.97 -4.60 26.19
N GLY A 89 14.51 -5.39 25.22
CA GLY A 89 15.35 -6.35 24.49
C GLY A 89 16.51 -5.67 23.77
N ALA A 90 16.26 -4.56 23.08
CA ALA A 90 17.31 -3.77 22.43
C ALA A 90 18.35 -3.25 23.44
N ARG A 91 17.90 -2.69 24.57
CA ARG A 91 18.78 -2.16 25.63
C ARG A 91 19.61 -3.26 26.30
N LYS A 92 18.99 -4.41 26.59
CA LYS A 92 19.67 -5.55 27.19
C LYS A 92 20.71 -6.13 26.23
N LEU A 93 20.41 -6.22 24.93
CA LEU A 93 21.38 -6.67 23.94
C LEU A 93 22.63 -5.76 23.91
N GLU A 94 22.44 -4.44 23.94
CA GLU A 94 23.54 -3.48 24.00
C GLU A 94 24.37 -3.63 25.29
N TYR A 95 23.69 -3.73 26.44
CA TYR A 95 24.35 -3.93 27.74
C TYR A 95 25.22 -5.20 27.78
N PHE A 96 24.74 -6.32 27.19
CA PHE A 96 25.47 -7.59 27.15
C PHE A 96 26.59 -7.64 26.11
N VAL A 97 26.72 -6.63 25.24
CA VAL A 97 27.85 -6.53 24.32
C VAL A 97 28.96 -5.69 24.92
N ASP A 98 28.59 -4.60 25.60
CA ASP A 98 29.56 -3.64 26.16
C ASP A 98 30.13 -4.08 27.53
N ALA A 99 29.47 -5.02 28.21
CA ALA A 99 30.00 -5.62 29.43
C ALA A 99 31.18 -6.55 29.10
N ASN A 100 32.41 -6.07 29.25
CA ASN A 100 33.69 -6.76 28.99
C ASN A 100 33.78 -8.24 29.46
N ASP A 101 32.99 -8.65 30.46
CA ASP A 101 33.00 -10.00 31.04
C ASP A 101 31.78 -10.88 30.70
N ARG A 102 30.75 -10.34 30.02
CA ARG A 102 29.54 -11.11 29.66
C ARG A 102 29.41 -11.18 28.15
N ASN A 103 29.62 -12.36 27.58
CA ASN A 103 29.34 -12.60 26.17
C ASN A 103 27.86 -12.96 26.00
N VAL A 104 27.13 -12.26 25.11
CA VAL A 104 25.72 -12.56 24.76
C VAL A 104 25.46 -14.04 24.46
N ALA A 105 26.47 -14.79 24.02
CA ALA A 105 26.42 -16.24 23.82
C ALA A 105 26.08 -17.04 25.09
N CYS A 106 26.38 -16.54 26.29
CA CYS A 106 26.06 -17.22 27.55
C CYS A 106 24.54 -17.37 27.75
N LEU A 107 23.73 -16.50 27.14
CA LEU A 107 22.27 -16.55 27.21
C LEU A 107 21.67 -17.76 26.46
N ALA A 108 22.47 -18.49 25.66
CA ALA A 108 22.05 -19.74 25.04
C ALA A 108 22.21 -20.97 25.96
N SER A 109 22.90 -20.81 27.11
CA SER A 109 23.14 -21.90 28.06
C SER A 109 21.83 -22.37 28.74
N PRO A 110 21.71 -23.66 29.12
CA PRO A 110 20.51 -24.17 29.80
C PRO A 110 20.13 -23.38 31.05
N GLU A 111 21.11 -22.83 31.76
CA GLU A 111 20.93 -22.09 33.02
C GLU A 111 20.38 -20.68 32.77
N ASN A 112 20.72 -20.06 31.64
CA ASN A 112 20.36 -18.66 31.36
C ASN A 112 19.31 -18.49 30.26
N ILE A 113 18.93 -19.56 29.54
CA ILE A 113 17.98 -19.44 28.41
C ILE A 113 16.60 -18.94 28.84
N GLU A 114 16.19 -19.20 30.06
CA GLU A 114 14.93 -18.69 30.63
C GLU A 114 15.12 -17.42 31.48
N SER A 115 16.34 -16.85 31.50
CA SER A 115 16.56 -15.57 32.18
C SER A 115 15.75 -14.46 31.49
N GLU A 116 15.37 -13.45 32.27
CA GLU A 116 14.62 -12.30 31.76
C GLU A 116 15.37 -11.61 30.60
N GLU A 117 16.70 -11.56 30.67
CA GLU A 117 17.58 -11.02 29.64
C GLU A 117 17.48 -11.81 28.35
N ALA A 118 17.59 -13.14 28.44
CA ALA A 118 17.53 -14.02 27.28
C ALA A 118 16.15 -13.93 26.62
N VAL A 119 15.07 -13.91 27.41
CA VAL A 119 13.69 -13.76 26.92
C VAL A 119 13.49 -12.43 26.19
N CYS A 120 13.89 -11.30 26.80
CA CYS A 120 13.74 -9.98 26.19
C CYS A 120 14.57 -9.85 24.91
N ILE A 121 15.82 -10.34 24.90
CA ILE A 121 16.67 -10.29 23.70
C ILE A 121 16.07 -11.16 22.60
N ARG A 122 15.62 -12.39 22.90
CA ARG A 122 14.95 -13.24 21.90
C ARG A 122 13.68 -12.59 21.35
N TYR A 123 12.87 -11.95 22.20
CA TYR A 123 11.68 -11.22 21.73
C TYR A 123 12.05 -10.14 20.72
N PHE A 124 13.10 -9.36 21.00
CA PHE A 124 13.61 -8.35 20.09
C PHE A 124 14.16 -8.92 18.77
N LEU A 125 14.90 -10.03 18.81
CA LEU A 125 15.40 -10.67 17.58
C LEU A 125 14.25 -11.27 16.76
N ASN A 126 13.28 -11.91 17.42
CA ASN A 126 12.10 -12.47 16.78
C ASN A 126 11.21 -11.40 16.15
N HIS A 127 11.19 -10.18 16.69
CA HIS A 127 10.53 -9.06 16.05
C HIS A 127 11.09 -8.82 14.65
N PHE A 128 12.42 -8.74 14.51
CA PHE A 128 13.03 -8.55 13.19
C PHE A 128 12.93 -9.77 12.28
N GLU A 129 12.86 -10.99 12.82
CA GLU A 129 12.50 -12.19 12.05
C GLU A 129 11.10 -12.02 11.41
N ALA A 130 10.10 -11.64 12.21
CA ALA A 130 8.74 -11.41 11.72
C ALA A 130 8.66 -10.27 10.69
N VAL A 131 9.42 -9.18 10.91
CA VAL A 131 9.56 -8.08 9.95
C VAL A 131 10.15 -8.58 8.62
N SER A 132 11.17 -9.44 8.68
CA SER A 132 11.81 -10.02 7.51
C SER A 132 10.82 -10.86 6.70
N ILE A 133 10.04 -11.71 7.37
CA ILE A 133 8.97 -12.50 6.75
C ILE A 133 7.93 -11.59 6.08
N GLY A 134 7.49 -10.52 6.77
CA GLY A 134 6.50 -9.59 6.22
C GLY A 134 7.01 -8.79 5.02
N ILE A 135 8.31 -8.50 4.95
CA ILE A 135 8.95 -7.89 3.76
C ILE A 135 8.93 -8.89 2.59
N GLN A 136 9.34 -10.14 2.82
CA GLN A 136 9.37 -11.18 1.78
C GLN A 136 7.98 -11.51 1.24
N ALA A 137 6.97 -11.51 2.11
CA ALA A 137 5.57 -11.67 1.73
C ALA A 137 4.96 -10.44 1.01
N GLY A 138 5.71 -9.34 0.89
CA GLY A 138 5.23 -8.10 0.25
C GLY A 138 4.13 -7.39 1.05
N ILE A 139 4.07 -7.63 2.37
CA ILE A 139 3.12 -6.99 3.29
C ILE A 139 3.63 -5.59 3.66
N TYR A 140 4.92 -5.48 3.98
CA TYR A 140 5.54 -4.23 4.38
C TYR A 140 6.24 -3.54 3.21
N ASP A 141 6.22 -2.22 3.20
CA ASP A 141 7.10 -1.36 2.40
C ASP A 141 8.54 -1.41 2.98
N GLU A 142 9.44 -2.12 2.30
CA GLU A 142 10.83 -2.31 2.75
C GLU A 142 11.61 -0.99 2.82
N GLU A 143 11.38 -0.07 1.88
CA GLU A 143 12.11 1.19 1.81
C GLU A 143 11.81 2.07 3.03
N MET A 144 10.54 2.14 3.43
CA MET A 144 10.08 2.84 4.61
C MET A 144 10.68 2.25 5.90
N LEU A 145 10.68 0.93 6.02
CA LEU A 145 11.25 0.25 7.19
C LEU A 145 12.76 0.42 7.25
N LYS A 146 13.46 0.27 6.13
CA LYS A 146 14.92 0.45 6.05
C LYS A 146 15.34 1.86 6.44
N LYS A 147 14.65 2.90 5.98
CA LYS A 147 14.91 4.29 6.41
C LYS A 147 14.76 4.50 7.92
N THR A 148 13.94 3.69 8.59
CA THR A 148 13.68 3.81 10.03
C THR A 148 14.62 2.94 10.88
N TRP A 149 14.91 1.73 10.41
CA TRP A 149 15.55 0.69 11.22
C TRP A 149 16.88 0.17 10.66
N TYR A 150 17.45 0.80 9.63
CA TYR A 150 18.73 0.36 9.05
C TYR A 150 19.79 0.06 10.11
N SER A 151 20.11 1.04 10.95
CA SER A 151 21.12 0.88 11.99
C SER A 151 20.70 -0.19 12.99
N ALA A 152 19.45 -0.19 13.45
CA ALA A 152 18.95 -1.17 14.41
C ALA A 152 19.10 -2.60 13.89
N VAL A 153 18.65 -2.88 12.66
CA VAL A 153 18.76 -4.20 12.03
C VAL A 153 20.22 -4.60 11.84
N VAL A 154 21.05 -3.70 11.31
CA VAL A 154 22.42 -4.05 10.95
C VAL A 154 23.29 -4.25 12.19
N THR A 155 23.26 -3.33 13.14
CA THR A 155 24.12 -3.40 14.32
C THR A 155 23.69 -4.51 15.27
N SER A 156 22.39 -4.67 15.49
CA SER A 156 21.91 -5.65 16.47
C SER A 156 22.06 -7.09 15.99
N TRP A 157 21.99 -7.35 14.67
CA TRP A 157 22.35 -8.66 14.13
C TRP A 157 23.82 -9.02 14.40
N GLU A 158 24.74 -8.11 14.07
CA GLU A 158 26.18 -8.35 14.28
C GLU A 158 26.49 -8.58 15.76
N ARG A 159 25.84 -7.81 16.64
CA ARG A 159 25.91 -7.97 18.11
C ARG A 159 25.34 -9.32 18.58
N ALA A 160 24.22 -9.76 18.04
CA ALA A 160 23.53 -10.97 18.46
C ALA A 160 24.09 -12.25 17.84
N LYS A 161 24.92 -12.17 16.79
CA LYS A 161 25.47 -13.32 16.06
C LYS A 161 26.06 -14.43 16.95
N PRO A 162 26.83 -14.14 18.02
CA PRO A 162 27.34 -15.19 18.91
C PRO A 162 26.22 -15.98 19.61
N LEU A 163 25.15 -15.29 20.05
CA LEU A 163 23.97 -15.92 20.64
C LEU A 163 23.24 -16.77 19.60
N VAL A 164 22.99 -16.24 18.41
CA VAL A 164 22.29 -16.96 17.34
C VAL A 164 23.04 -18.24 16.95
N ASN A 165 24.36 -18.19 16.82
CA ASN A 165 25.18 -19.37 16.51
C ASN A 165 25.01 -20.48 17.58
N LYS A 166 25.01 -20.11 18.87
CA LYS A 166 24.78 -21.07 19.95
C LYS A 166 23.37 -21.63 19.97
N LEU A 167 22.36 -20.81 19.67
CA LEU A 167 20.99 -21.29 19.49
C LEU A 167 20.88 -22.24 18.30
N ARG A 168 21.61 -22.00 17.20
CA ARG A 168 21.64 -22.88 16.03
C ARG A 168 22.30 -24.22 16.30
N GLU A 169 23.41 -24.22 17.04
CA GLU A 169 24.08 -25.44 17.50
C GLU A 169 23.16 -26.29 18.40
N ARG A 170 22.34 -25.63 19.23
CA ARG A 170 21.49 -26.30 20.23
C ARG A 170 20.12 -26.74 19.71
N PHE A 171 19.49 -25.94 18.86
CA PHE A 171 18.10 -26.12 18.46
C PHE A 171 17.92 -26.45 16.98
N SER A 172 18.27 -25.51 16.09
CA SER A 172 18.11 -25.69 14.64
C SER A 172 18.99 -24.71 13.87
N PRO A 173 19.62 -25.13 12.75
CA PRO A 173 20.39 -24.22 11.90
C PRO A 173 19.57 -23.06 11.33
N THR A 174 18.24 -23.17 11.29
CA THR A 174 17.32 -22.17 10.73
C THR A 174 16.92 -21.07 11.72
N VAL A 175 17.41 -21.10 12.96
CA VAL A 175 17.08 -20.05 13.95
C VAL A 175 17.49 -18.68 13.41
N LEU A 176 16.51 -17.77 13.34
CA LEU A 176 16.65 -16.39 12.89
C LEU A 176 17.26 -16.25 11.48
N GLN A 177 16.96 -17.20 10.59
CA GLN A 177 17.49 -17.19 9.22
C GLN A 177 16.92 -16.03 8.40
N GLU A 178 15.67 -15.63 8.63
CA GLU A 178 15.05 -14.56 7.84
C GLU A 178 15.61 -13.20 8.26
N TYR A 179 15.93 -13.05 9.55
CA TYR A 179 16.61 -11.88 10.06
C TYR A 179 18.05 -11.81 9.52
N GLU A 180 18.77 -12.93 9.40
CA GLU A 180 20.07 -12.98 8.72
C GLU A 180 19.97 -12.54 7.26
N TRP A 181 18.93 -12.99 6.55
CA TRP A 181 18.64 -12.57 5.18
C TRP A 181 18.43 -11.06 5.09
N LEU A 182 17.62 -10.49 6.00
CA LEU A 182 17.34 -9.05 6.02
C LEU A 182 18.61 -8.24 6.30
N HIS A 183 19.38 -8.66 7.30
CA HIS A 183 20.68 -8.08 7.61
C HIS A 183 21.59 -8.08 6.37
N GLY A 184 21.77 -9.23 5.72
CA GLY A 184 22.63 -9.36 4.55
C GLY A 184 22.17 -8.50 3.38
N ARG A 185 20.86 -8.42 3.16
CA ARG A 185 20.24 -7.59 2.12
C ARG A 185 20.46 -6.09 2.37
N TRP A 186 20.25 -5.63 3.60
CA TRP A 186 20.42 -4.22 3.95
C TRP A 186 21.90 -3.83 4.00
N LYS A 187 22.78 -4.69 4.52
CA LYS A 187 24.23 -4.44 4.53
C LYS A 187 24.83 -4.28 3.12
N LYS A 188 24.33 -5.02 2.12
CA LYS A 188 24.75 -4.90 0.71
C LYS A 188 24.28 -3.60 0.03
N SER A 189 23.29 -2.92 0.62
CA SER A 189 22.72 -1.68 0.09
C SER A 189 22.57 -0.70 1.25
N PRO A 190 23.64 -0.03 1.69
CA PRO A 190 23.55 0.93 2.78
C PRO A 190 22.64 2.11 2.43
N LEU A 191 22.21 2.86 3.46
CA LEU A 191 21.55 4.15 3.24
C LEU A 191 22.54 5.13 2.60
N SER A 192 22.08 5.92 1.64
CA SER A 192 22.86 7.00 1.05
C SER A 192 22.99 8.16 2.05
N GLU A 193 24.20 8.70 2.19
CA GLU A 193 24.39 9.97 2.90
C GLU A 193 23.56 11.07 2.22
N ARG A 194 22.85 11.86 3.03
CA ARG A 194 22.18 13.08 2.56
C ARG A 194 23.12 14.23 2.84
N GLY A 195 23.71 14.78 1.79
CA GLY A 195 24.42 16.07 1.83
C GLY A 195 23.46 17.24 2.04
#